data_AF-A0A7X7JQR5-F1
#
_entry.id   AF-A0A7X7JQR5-F1
#
_cell.length_a   1.000
_cell.length_b   1.000
_cell.length_c   1.000
_cell.angle_alpha   90.00
_cell.angle_beta   90.00
_cell.angle_gamma   90.00
#
_symmetry.space_group_name_H-M   'P 1'
#
loop_
_entity.id
_entity.type
_entity.pdbx_description
1 polymer ?
#
loop_
_entity_poly.entity_id
_entity_poly.type
_entity_poly.pdbx_seq_one_letter_code
_entity_poly.pdbx_strand_id
1 'polypeptide(L)'
;MQLREIHIDGFGVFADARIRGVAPGLNVLYGHNEFGKTTLLEFIRRILFGFPGKSPNVNPYPALRGGKYGGHLVCRLRDPGAAEMTVSRTAGKGGGALTVRRADGVELSEEAFKTALGHVSDEFYRNVYAISLQELQEDKKRQLQGEELRNRIYGAGLGLGQVSITELKRSFSDAADELYKPRGSIQMMNATASTLLEIDRQIRLKSSELSHYDARKTER
;
A
#
# COMPACT_ATOMS: atom_id res chain seq x y z
N MET A 1 -3.41 -12.62 7.12
CA MET A 1 -3.48 -13.88 6.34
C MET A 1 -2.54 -14.91 6.95
N GLN A 2 -2.92 -16.18 6.95
CA GLN A 2 -2.10 -17.30 7.39
C GLN A 2 -1.98 -18.34 6.28
N LEU A 3 -0.76 -18.75 5.95
CA LEU A 3 -0.51 -19.83 4.98
C LEU A 3 -0.76 -21.21 5.62
N ARG A 4 -1.43 -22.11 4.89
CA ARG A 4 -1.75 -23.48 5.32
C ARG A 4 -1.10 -24.52 4.44
N GLU A 5 -1.08 -24.26 3.14
CA GLU A 5 -0.52 -25.18 2.16
C GLU A 5 0.13 -24.41 1.00
N ILE A 6 1.18 -24.99 0.45
CA ILE A 6 1.84 -24.53 -0.77
C ILE A 6 1.82 -25.69 -1.77
N HIS A 7 1.27 -25.46 -2.94
CA HIS A 7 1.29 -26.39 -4.06
C HIS A 7 2.01 -25.75 -5.25
N ILE A 8 3.06 -26.40 -5.72
CA ILE A 8 3.88 -25.94 -6.82
C ILE A 8 3.70 -26.91 -7.98
N ASP A 9 3.01 -26.47 -9.02
CA ASP A 9 2.83 -27.30 -10.23
C ASP A 9 4.18 -27.37 -10.98
N GLY A 10 4.85 -26.22 -11.12
CA GLY A 10 6.18 -26.10 -11.73
C GLY A 10 6.79 -24.72 -11.50
N PHE A 11 7.92 -24.65 -10.79
CA PHE A 11 8.62 -23.38 -10.50
C PHE A 11 10.07 -23.63 -10.05
N GLY A 12 11.05 -23.15 -10.83
CA GLY A 12 12.47 -23.42 -10.58
C GLY A 12 12.74 -24.93 -10.51
N VAL A 13 13.31 -25.38 -9.40
CA VAL A 13 13.64 -26.80 -9.15
C VAL A 13 12.45 -27.65 -8.71
N PHE A 14 11.30 -27.05 -8.43
CA PHE A 14 10.10 -27.75 -7.97
C PHE A 14 9.19 -28.11 -9.15
N ALA A 15 8.66 -29.33 -9.10
CA ALA A 15 7.60 -29.82 -9.98
C ALA A 15 6.71 -30.76 -9.15
N ASP A 16 5.39 -30.55 -9.22
CA ASP A 16 4.38 -31.27 -8.43
C ASP A 16 4.73 -31.39 -6.93
N ALA A 17 5.20 -30.28 -6.35
CA ALA A 17 5.65 -30.25 -4.96
C ALA A 17 4.53 -29.72 -4.05
N ARG A 18 4.28 -30.44 -2.96
CA ARG A 18 3.23 -30.08 -1.98
C ARG A 18 3.80 -29.98 -0.58
N ILE A 19 3.65 -28.81 0.03
CA ILE A 19 4.11 -28.54 1.41
C ILE A 19 2.87 -28.32 2.26
N ARG A 20 2.64 -29.25 3.19
CA ARG A 20 1.54 -29.24 4.16
C ARG A 20 2.09 -29.05 5.57
N GLY A 21 1.19 -28.79 6.51
CA GLY A 21 1.54 -28.72 7.93
C GLY A 21 2.07 -27.37 8.38
N VAL A 22 1.86 -26.30 7.60
CA VAL A 22 2.13 -24.94 8.04
C VAL A 22 1.13 -24.57 9.14
N ALA A 23 1.64 -24.46 10.37
CA ALA A 23 0.85 -24.23 11.57
C ALA A 23 0.94 -22.76 12.03
N PRO A 24 0.03 -22.30 12.91
CA PRO A 24 0.22 -21.01 13.58
C PRO A 24 1.52 -20.99 14.38
N GLY A 25 2.24 -19.87 14.34
CA GLY A 25 3.50 -19.70 15.07
C GLY A 25 4.74 -19.92 14.21
N LEU A 26 5.82 -20.38 14.85
CA LEU A 26 7.11 -20.56 14.20
C LEU A 26 7.14 -21.86 13.39
N ASN A 27 7.37 -21.73 12.09
CA ASN A 27 7.61 -22.86 11.18
C ASN A 27 9.04 -22.75 10.66
N VAL A 28 9.82 -23.83 10.76
CA VAL A 28 11.22 -23.85 10.33
C VAL A 28 11.37 -24.78 9.13
N LEU A 29 11.82 -24.22 8.01
CA LEU A 29 12.19 -25.00 6.84
C LEU A 29 13.71 -25.23 6.82
N TYR A 30 14.13 -26.46 7.09
CA TYR A 30 15.54 -26.83 7.13
C TYR A 30 15.89 -27.76 5.95
N GLY A 31 17.19 -27.81 5.63
CA GLY A 31 17.70 -28.55 4.48
C GLY A 31 19.03 -27.96 4.02
N HIS A 32 19.73 -28.70 3.16
CA HIS A 32 20.99 -28.25 2.56
C HIS A 32 20.81 -26.97 1.73
N ASN A 33 21.92 -26.30 1.44
CA ASN A 33 21.93 -25.26 0.42
C ASN A 33 21.42 -25.84 -0.90
N GLU A 34 20.85 -24.98 -1.75
CA GLU A 34 20.33 -25.36 -3.08
C GLU A 34 19.11 -26.29 -3.08
N PHE A 35 18.60 -26.69 -1.91
CA PHE A 35 17.33 -27.44 -1.80
C PHE A 35 16.09 -26.61 -2.20
N GLY A 36 16.28 -25.38 -2.71
CA GLY A 36 15.19 -24.54 -3.21
C GLY A 36 14.49 -23.68 -2.16
N LYS A 37 15.11 -23.41 -0.99
CA LYS A 37 14.49 -22.54 0.04
C LYS A 37 14.21 -21.12 -0.47
N THR A 38 15.19 -20.51 -1.14
CA THR A 38 15.02 -19.19 -1.79
C THR A 38 14.01 -19.27 -2.93
N THR A 39 14.01 -20.36 -3.70
CA THR A 39 13.03 -20.62 -4.75
C THR A 39 11.60 -20.73 -4.21
N LEU A 40 11.42 -21.35 -3.05
CA LEU A 40 10.12 -21.44 -2.38
C LEU A 40 9.63 -20.08 -1.89
N LEU A 41 10.52 -19.27 -1.31
CA LEU A 41 10.18 -17.91 -0.90
C LEU A 41 9.73 -17.07 -2.11
N GLU A 42 10.47 -17.15 -3.21
CA GLU A 42 10.10 -16.47 -4.45
C GLU A 42 8.79 -16.99 -5.04
N PHE A 43 8.53 -18.30 -4.97
CA PHE A 43 7.26 -18.87 -5.41
C PHE A 43 6.07 -18.22 -4.69
N ILE A 44 6.14 -18.13 -3.35
CA ILE A 44 5.08 -17.48 -2.55
C ILE A 44 4.87 -16.04 -3.03
N ARG A 45 5.96 -15.28 -3.23
CA ARG A 45 5.89 -13.89 -3.74
C ARG A 45 5.23 -13.85 -5.12
N ARG A 46 5.58 -14.77 -6.03
CA ARG A 46 4.99 -14.81 -7.39
C ARG A 46 3.50 -15.11 -7.38
N ILE A 47 3.04 -16.02 -6.53
CA ILE A 47 1.61 -16.31 -6.45
C ILE A 47 0.84 -15.09 -5.92
N LEU A 48 1.34 -14.43 -4.87
CA LEU A 48 0.67 -13.29 -4.28
C LEU A 48 0.68 -12.05 -5.20
N PHE A 49 1.82 -11.68 -5.77
CA PHE A 49 2.00 -10.38 -6.43
C PHE A 49 2.22 -10.44 -7.94
N GLY A 50 2.41 -11.63 -8.50
CA GLY A 50 2.61 -11.82 -9.93
C GLY A 50 4.04 -12.21 -10.33
N PHE A 51 4.13 -12.77 -11.53
CA PHE A 51 5.38 -13.08 -12.20
C PHE A 51 6.01 -11.79 -12.74
N PRO A 52 7.35 -11.70 -12.75
CA PRO A 52 8.00 -10.51 -13.24
C PRO A 52 7.79 -10.39 -14.75
N GLY A 53 7.79 -9.16 -15.26
CA GLY A 53 7.95 -8.92 -16.69
C GLY A 53 9.31 -9.40 -17.19
N LYS A 54 9.58 -9.19 -18.49
CA LYS A 54 10.89 -9.46 -19.09
C LYS A 54 11.91 -8.42 -18.60
N SER A 55 12.38 -8.57 -17.35
CA SER A 55 13.47 -7.78 -16.80
C SER A 55 14.76 -8.63 -16.82
N PRO A 56 15.87 -8.11 -17.36
CA PRO A 56 17.12 -8.87 -17.47
C PRO A 56 17.72 -9.22 -16.10
N ASN A 57 17.36 -8.47 -15.05
CA ASN A 57 17.93 -8.62 -13.70
C ASN A 57 17.08 -9.48 -12.76
N VAL A 58 16.00 -10.09 -13.24
CA VAL A 58 15.10 -10.89 -12.40
C VAL A 58 15.05 -12.31 -12.91
N ASN A 59 15.39 -13.26 -12.04
CA ASN A 59 15.25 -14.68 -12.36
C ASN A 59 13.76 -15.05 -12.50
N PRO A 60 13.31 -15.53 -13.67
CA PRO A 60 11.92 -15.95 -13.86
C PRO A 60 11.63 -17.31 -13.21
N TYR A 61 12.62 -18.05 -12.74
CA TYR A 61 12.48 -19.39 -12.16
C TYR A 61 11.67 -20.34 -13.05
N PRO A 62 12.10 -20.58 -14.31
CA PRO A 62 11.35 -21.44 -15.22
C PRO A 62 11.16 -22.83 -14.59
N ALA A 63 10.11 -23.55 -14.99
CA ALA A 63 9.83 -24.89 -14.48
C ALA A 63 10.86 -25.91 -15.01
N LEU A 64 12.02 -26.02 -14.36
CA LEU A 64 13.17 -26.80 -14.83
C LEU A 64 12.91 -28.30 -14.83
N ARG A 65 12.02 -28.77 -13.95
CA ARG A 65 11.65 -30.20 -13.81
C ARG A 65 10.28 -30.53 -14.42
N GLY A 66 9.74 -29.64 -15.26
CA GLY A 66 8.42 -29.79 -15.86
C GLY A 66 7.28 -29.30 -14.97
N GLY A 67 6.05 -29.63 -15.37
CA GLY A 67 4.83 -29.12 -14.75
C GLY A 67 4.38 -27.78 -15.34
N LYS A 68 3.17 -27.35 -14.98
CA LYS A 68 2.63 -26.05 -15.41
C LYS A 68 3.32 -24.95 -14.63
N TYR A 69 3.80 -23.91 -15.31
CA TYR A 69 4.44 -22.79 -14.62
C TYR A 69 3.44 -22.04 -13.74
N GLY A 70 3.64 -22.16 -12.42
CA GLY A 70 2.73 -21.65 -11.41
C GLY A 70 2.35 -22.68 -10.35
N GLY A 71 1.21 -22.44 -9.72
CA GLY A 71 0.67 -23.26 -8.65
C GLY A 71 -0.31 -22.46 -7.79
N HIS A 72 -0.48 -22.88 -6.54
CA HIS A 72 -1.42 -22.24 -5.63
C HIS A 72 -1.00 -22.28 -4.17
N LEU A 73 -1.55 -21.34 -3.41
CA LEU A 73 -1.42 -21.25 -1.95
C LEU A 73 -2.80 -21.43 -1.34
N VAL A 74 -2.88 -22.23 -0.28
CA VAL A 74 -4.08 -22.28 0.57
C VAL A 74 -3.81 -21.42 1.79
N CYS A 75 -4.66 -20.42 1.99
CA CYS A 75 -4.54 -19.42 3.04
C CYS A 75 -5.82 -19.33 3.85
N ARG A 76 -5.70 -18.91 5.11
CA ARG A 76 -6.83 -18.58 5.98
C ARG A 76 -6.72 -17.12 6.43
N LEU A 77 -7.82 -16.36 6.35
CA LEU A 77 -7.84 -15.00 6.92
C LEU A 77 -8.05 -15.08 8.44
N ARG A 78 -7.68 -14.00 9.14
CA ARG A 78 -7.74 -13.95 10.61
C ARG A 78 -9.14 -13.63 11.13
N ASP A 79 -10.06 -13.18 10.29
CA ASP A 79 -11.38 -12.75 10.73
C ASP A 79 -12.18 -13.92 11.33
N PRO A 80 -12.92 -13.69 12.41
CA PRO A 80 -13.80 -14.70 12.99
C PRO A 80 -14.80 -15.20 11.93
N GLY A 81 -14.74 -16.48 11.60
CA GLY A 81 -15.58 -17.09 10.56
C GLY A 81 -15.01 -17.05 9.14
N ALA A 82 -13.81 -16.52 8.93
CA ALA A 82 -13.19 -16.52 7.61
C ALA A 82 -12.87 -17.95 7.12
N ALA A 83 -13.46 -18.28 5.99
CA ALA A 83 -13.20 -19.49 5.23
C ALA A 83 -11.76 -19.51 4.70
N GLU A 84 -11.26 -20.72 4.42
CA GLU A 84 -10.03 -20.88 3.65
C GLU A 84 -10.22 -20.32 2.24
N MET A 85 -9.12 -19.85 1.67
CA MET A 85 -9.04 -19.37 0.30
C MET A 85 -7.87 -20.03 -0.41
N THR A 86 -8.07 -20.35 -1.67
CA THR A 86 -7.04 -20.82 -2.59
C THR A 86 -6.69 -19.69 -3.53
N VAL A 87 -5.43 -19.27 -3.49
CA VAL A 87 -4.84 -18.26 -4.37
C VAL A 87 -4.00 -18.99 -5.39
N SER A 88 -4.45 -19.03 -6.64
CA SER A 88 -3.78 -19.70 -7.74
C SER A 88 -3.25 -18.69 -8.73
N ARG A 89 -2.04 -18.93 -9.25
CA ARG A 89 -1.50 -18.14 -10.35
C ARG A 89 -0.74 -19.00 -11.34
N THR A 90 -1.03 -18.81 -12.63
CA THR A 90 -0.35 -19.50 -13.74
C THR A 90 0.24 -18.50 -14.73
N ALA A 91 1.13 -18.98 -15.62
CA ALA A 91 1.69 -18.17 -16.70
C ALA A 91 0.59 -17.44 -17.51
N GLY A 92 0.84 -16.20 -17.89
CA GLY A 92 -0.12 -15.37 -18.62
C GLY A 92 0.35 -13.93 -18.80
N LYS A 93 -0.46 -13.11 -19.47
CA LYS A 93 -0.19 -11.66 -19.63
C LYS A 93 -0.24 -10.95 -18.28
N GLY A 94 0.43 -9.81 -18.17
CA GLY A 94 0.29 -8.91 -17.00
C GLY A 94 0.76 -9.52 -15.66
N GLY A 95 1.74 -10.42 -15.67
CA GLY A 95 2.22 -11.08 -14.44
C GLY A 95 1.50 -12.37 -14.08
N GLY A 96 0.69 -12.93 -15.00
CA GLY A 96 0.06 -14.23 -14.85
C GLY A 96 -1.41 -14.16 -14.47
N ALA A 97 -2.18 -15.17 -14.87
CA ALA A 97 -3.60 -15.27 -14.57
C ALA A 97 -3.81 -15.59 -13.09
N LEU A 98 -4.45 -14.67 -12.36
CA LEU A 98 -4.80 -14.83 -10.95
C LEU A 98 -6.22 -15.41 -10.84
N THR A 99 -6.36 -16.45 -10.02
CA THR A 99 -7.66 -17.00 -9.63
C THR A 99 -7.68 -17.13 -8.11
N VAL A 100 -8.68 -16.55 -7.47
CA VAL A 100 -8.83 -16.63 -6.01
C VAL A 100 -10.18 -17.23 -5.69
N ARG A 101 -10.21 -18.36 -4.98
CA ARG A 101 -11.45 -19.06 -4.63
C ARG A 101 -11.56 -19.24 -3.14
N ARG A 102 -12.75 -19.01 -2.59
CA ARG A 102 -13.08 -19.36 -1.21
C ARG A 102 -13.42 -20.85 -1.09
N ALA A 103 -13.45 -21.36 0.15
CA ALA A 103 -13.81 -22.74 0.44
C ALA A 103 -15.24 -23.12 0.02
N ASP A 104 -16.14 -22.14 -0.11
CA ASP A 104 -17.50 -22.32 -0.64
C ASP A 104 -17.56 -22.43 -2.18
N GLY A 105 -16.41 -22.30 -2.86
CA GLY A 105 -16.29 -22.36 -4.32
C GLY A 105 -16.46 -21.00 -5.01
N VAL A 106 -16.79 -19.93 -4.28
CA VAL A 106 -16.98 -18.59 -4.86
C VAL A 106 -15.63 -18.00 -5.27
N GLU A 107 -15.57 -17.50 -6.50
CA GLU A 107 -14.40 -16.81 -7.04
C GLU A 107 -14.41 -15.33 -6.64
N LEU A 108 -13.28 -14.83 -6.14
CA LEU A 108 -13.09 -13.46 -5.70
C LEU A 108 -12.43 -12.63 -6.80
N SER A 109 -12.83 -11.36 -6.89
CA SER A 109 -12.16 -10.39 -7.74
C SER A 109 -10.75 -10.09 -7.24
N GLU A 110 -9.89 -9.63 -8.14
CA GLU A 110 -8.54 -9.19 -7.80
C GLU A 110 -8.55 -8.06 -6.74
N GLU A 111 -9.49 -7.13 -6.83
CA GLU A 111 -9.64 -6.04 -5.86
C GLU A 111 -10.03 -6.57 -4.47
N ALA A 112 -10.96 -7.53 -4.39
CA ALA A 112 -11.30 -8.16 -3.12
C ALA A 112 -10.10 -8.91 -2.52
N PHE A 113 -9.26 -9.53 -3.35
CA PHE A 113 -8.03 -10.17 -2.91
C PHE A 113 -6.99 -9.15 -2.39
N LYS A 114 -6.78 -8.03 -3.09
CA LYS A 114 -5.92 -6.93 -2.64
C LYS A 114 -6.39 -6.38 -1.29
N THR A 115 -7.69 -6.19 -1.11
CA THR A 115 -8.26 -5.77 0.18
C THR A 115 -8.03 -6.82 1.27
N ALA A 116 -8.19 -8.11 0.96
CA ALA A 116 -7.89 -9.20 1.91
C ALA A 116 -6.40 -9.28 2.31
N LEU A 117 -5.50 -8.82 1.44
CA LEU A 117 -4.08 -8.62 1.74
C LEU A 117 -3.79 -7.31 2.49
N GLY A 118 -4.79 -6.45 2.73
CA GLY A 118 -4.61 -5.14 3.34
C GLY A 118 -3.91 -4.12 2.42
N HIS A 119 -4.06 -4.27 1.09
CA HIS A 119 -3.42 -3.44 0.08
C HIS A 119 -1.88 -3.40 0.15
N VAL A 120 -1.28 -4.44 0.72
CA VAL A 120 0.17 -4.64 0.78
C VAL A 120 0.74 -4.75 -0.65
N SER A 121 1.79 -3.99 -0.94
CA SER A 121 2.55 -4.07 -2.20
C SER A 121 3.62 -5.18 -2.16
N ASP A 122 4.07 -5.63 -3.35
CA ASP A 122 5.21 -6.58 -3.47
C ASP A 122 6.45 -6.05 -2.76
N GLU A 123 6.77 -4.76 -2.97
CA GLU A 123 7.89 -4.09 -2.33
C GLU A 123 7.77 -4.13 -0.80
N PHE A 124 6.60 -3.83 -0.24
CA PHE A 124 6.39 -3.89 1.20
C PHE A 124 6.53 -5.31 1.74
N TYR A 125 5.99 -6.30 1.02
CA TYR A 125 6.09 -7.69 1.42
C TYR A 125 7.54 -8.18 1.49
N ARG A 126 8.37 -7.82 0.49
CA ARG A 126 9.81 -8.14 0.46
C ARG A 126 10.58 -7.50 1.62
N ASN A 127 10.24 -6.26 1.95
CA ASN A 127 11.01 -5.49 2.95
C ASN A 127 10.56 -5.73 4.39
N VAL A 128 9.33 -6.20 4.62
CA VAL A 128 8.74 -6.29 5.98
C VAL A 128 8.36 -7.70 6.38
N TYR A 129 7.64 -8.43 5.52
CA TYR A 129 7.06 -9.72 5.90
C TYR A 129 7.95 -10.92 5.58
N ALA A 130 8.76 -10.80 4.54
CA ALA A 130 9.50 -11.91 3.98
C ALA A 130 10.89 -11.43 3.59
N ILE A 131 11.79 -11.23 4.54
CA ILE A 131 13.12 -10.65 4.28
C ILE A 131 14.13 -11.77 4.01
N SER A 132 14.81 -11.70 2.87
CA SER A 132 15.93 -12.60 2.52
C SER A 132 17.27 -12.09 3.06
N LEU A 133 18.27 -12.97 3.11
CA LEU A 133 19.62 -12.58 3.54
C LEU A 133 20.26 -11.54 2.61
N GLN A 134 20.01 -11.64 1.30
CA GLN A 134 20.53 -10.69 0.33
C GLN A 134 19.87 -9.32 0.51
N GLU A 135 18.54 -9.28 0.71
CA GLU A 135 17.81 -8.06 1.04
C GLU A 135 18.36 -7.44 2.35
N LEU A 136 18.58 -8.23 3.41
CA LEU A 136 19.22 -7.75 4.65
C LEU A 136 20.62 -7.15 4.44
N GLN A 137 21.39 -7.63 3.46
CA GLN A 137 22.74 -7.14 3.17
C GLN A 137 22.74 -5.91 2.25
N GLU A 138 21.84 -5.88 1.26
CA GLU A 138 21.64 -4.73 0.37
C GLU A 138 21.00 -3.55 1.13
N ASP A 139 20.13 -3.82 2.10
CA ASP A 139 19.52 -2.84 3.02
C ASP A 139 20.51 -2.27 4.04
N LYS A 140 21.71 -2.85 4.19
CA LYS A 140 22.82 -2.18 4.90
C LYS A 140 23.51 -1.12 4.04
N LYS A 141 23.44 -1.21 2.71
CA LYS A 141 23.99 -0.22 1.75
C LYS A 141 22.97 0.85 1.37
N ARG A 142 21.72 0.46 1.17
CA ARG A 142 20.58 1.37 1.13
C ARG A 142 20.18 1.61 2.58
N GLN A 143 20.75 2.62 3.23
CA GLN A 143 20.22 3.06 4.52
C GLN A 143 18.69 3.02 4.43
N LEU A 144 18.08 2.15 5.23
CA LEU A 144 16.69 2.28 5.63
C LEU A 144 16.49 3.76 5.95
N GLN A 145 15.86 4.51 5.04
CA GLN A 145 15.30 5.80 5.41
C GLN A 145 14.24 5.42 6.43
N GLY A 146 14.62 5.42 7.70
CA GLY A 146 13.85 4.81 8.78
C GLY A 146 12.43 5.36 8.85
N GLU A 147 12.19 6.54 8.28
CA GLU A 147 10.87 7.12 8.11
C GLU A 147 9.95 6.35 7.13
N GLU A 148 10.40 5.94 5.94
CA GLU A 148 9.52 5.24 4.99
C GLU A 148 9.08 3.88 5.51
N LEU A 149 10.03 3.11 6.05
CA LEU A 149 9.72 1.82 6.66
C LEU A 149 8.82 1.98 7.89
N ARG A 150 9.10 2.96 8.77
CA ARG A 150 8.23 3.27 9.92
C ARG A 150 6.83 3.65 9.46
N ASN A 151 6.72 4.57 8.49
CA ASN A 151 5.44 5.04 7.98
C ASN A 151 4.61 3.91 7.37
N ARG A 152 5.24 3.00 6.63
CA ARG A 152 4.53 1.86 6.03
C ARG A 152 4.15 0.81 7.08
N ILE A 153 4.98 0.57 8.11
CA ILE A 153 4.61 -0.28 9.26
C ILE A 153 3.43 0.32 10.04
N TYR A 154 3.46 1.63 10.31
CA TYR A 154 2.35 2.33 10.97
C TYR A 154 1.08 2.32 10.10
N GLY A 155 1.20 2.53 8.79
CA GLY A 155 0.09 2.45 7.84
C GLY A 155 -0.56 1.07 7.80
N ALA A 156 0.25 0.00 7.79
CA ALA A 156 -0.25 -1.38 7.86
C ALA A 156 -0.90 -1.71 9.21
N GLY A 157 -0.32 -1.24 10.33
CA GLY A 157 -0.90 -1.41 11.67
C GLY A 157 -2.23 -0.67 11.88
N LEU A 158 -2.44 0.42 11.14
CA LEU A 158 -3.67 1.22 11.18
C LEU A 158 -4.69 0.85 10.07
N GLY A 159 -4.37 -0.12 9.20
CA GLY A 159 -5.25 -0.52 8.08
C GLY A 159 -5.33 0.51 6.95
N LEU A 160 -4.40 1.47 6.90
CA LEU A 160 -4.36 2.56 5.91
C LEU A 160 -3.68 2.16 4.59
N GLY A 161 -3.21 0.91 4.49
CA GLY A 161 -2.66 0.34 3.24
C GLY A 161 -1.48 1.15 2.71
N GLN A 162 -1.66 1.76 1.52
CA GLN A 162 -0.62 2.54 0.82
C GLN A 162 -0.53 4.01 1.25
N VAL A 163 -1.40 4.49 2.14
CA VAL A 163 -1.40 5.90 2.52
C VAL A 163 -0.22 6.20 3.46
N SER A 164 0.73 7.01 2.99
CA SER A 164 1.83 7.50 3.81
C SER A 164 1.32 8.53 4.80
N ILE A 165 1.44 8.22 6.10
CA ILE A 165 1.04 9.13 7.19
C ILE A 165 1.81 10.45 7.11
N THR A 166 3.08 10.42 6.68
CA THR A 166 3.89 11.63 6.50
C THR A 166 3.40 12.48 5.33
N GLU A 167 2.98 11.87 4.22
CA GLU A 167 2.40 12.61 3.10
C GLU A 167 1.07 13.24 3.47
N LEU A 168 0.21 12.51 4.19
CA LEU A 168 -1.04 13.05 4.75
C LEU A 168 -0.78 14.22 5.70
N LYS A 169 0.19 14.06 6.61
CA LYS A 169 0.57 15.12 7.54
C LYS A 169 1.09 16.34 6.79
N ARG A 170 1.87 16.12 5.73
CA ARG A 170 2.39 17.19 4.86
C ARG A 170 1.27 17.88 4.11
N SER A 171 0.32 17.15 3.51
CA SER A 171 -0.82 17.76 2.81
C SER A 171 -1.70 18.59 3.74
N PHE A 172 -1.91 18.12 4.98
CA PHE A 172 -2.62 18.92 5.98
C PHE A 172 -1.83 20.14 6.43
N SER A 173 -0.50 20.02 6.57
CA SER A 173 0.37 21.15 6.90
C SER A 173 0.38 22.20 5.79
N ASP A 174 0.47 21.78 4.52
CA ASP A 174 0.49 22.65 3.36
C ASP A 174 -0.85 23.38 3.21
N ALA A 175 -1.98 22.67 3.36
CA ALA A 175 -3.31 23.28 3.35
C ALA A 175 -3.51 24.27 4.52
N ALA A 176 -3.01 23.94 5.72
CA ALA A 176 -3.05 24.87 6.85
C ALA A 176 -2.20 26.12 6.58
N ASP A 177 -1.02 25.94 5.98
CA ASP A 177 -0.07 26.98 5.64
C ASP A 177 -0.58 27.94 4.54
N GLU A 178 -1.42 27.46 3.62
CA GLU A 178 -2.13 28.28 2.63
C GLU A 178 -3.23 29.13 3.28
N LEU A 179 -3.96 28.54 4.23
CA LEU A 179 -5.05 29.21 4.95
C LEU A 179 -4.52 30.28 5.90
N TYR A 180 -3.51 29.95 6.71
CA TYR A 180 -3.02 30.82 7.79
C TYR A 180 -1.60 30.49 8.26
N LYS A 181 -0.77 31.53 8.43
CA LYS A 181 0.51 31.44 9.16
C LYS A 181 0.57 32.50 10.25
N PRO A 182 1.08 32.19 11.47
CA PRO A 182 1.12 33.14 12.59
C PRO A 182 1.84 34.47 12.29
N ARG A 183 2.78 34.48 11.34
CA ARG A 183 3.52 35.68 10.92
C ARG A 183 3.39 35.99 9.42
N GLY A 184 2.53 35.28 8.70
CA GLY A 184 2.38 35.48 7.26
C GLY A 184 1.26 36.45 6.96
N SER A 185 1.47 37.44 6.08
CA SER A 185 0.44 38.43 5.73
C SER A 185 -0.29 38.14 4.42
N ILE A 186 0.21 37.16 3.64
CA ILE A 186 -0.24 36.88 2.26
C ILE A 186 -1.30 35.77 2.24
N GLN A 187 -1.39 34.97 3.32
CA GLN A 187 -2.29 33.82 3.42
C GLN A 187 -3.76 34.24 3.31
N MET A 188 -4.58 33.31 2.82
CA MET A 188 -5.96 33.57 2.42
C MET A 188 -6.77 34.26 3.53
N MET A 189 -6.69 33.79 4.78
CA MET A 189 -7.42 34.38 5.90
C MET A 189 -7.00 35.83 6.19
N ASN A 190 -5.71 36.14 6.12
CA ASN A 190 -5.19 37.48 6.41
C ASN A 190 -5.46 38.46 5.25
N ALA A 191 -5.39 37.98 4.01
CA ALA A 191 -5.83 38.73 2.84
C ALA A 191 -7.33 39.08 2.93
N THR A 192 -8.19 38.09 3.21
CA THR A 192 -9.64 38.31 3.37
C THR A 192 -9.97 39.24 4.54
N ALA A 193 -9.29 39.09 5.69
CA ALA A 193 -9.46 40.00 6.83
C ALA A 193 -9.10 41.45 6.47
N SER A 194 -8.03 41.65 5.68
CA SER A 194 -7.63 42.98 5.23
C SER A 194 -8.65 43.58 4.27
N THR A 195 -9.19 42.78 3.35
CA THR A 195 -10.28 43.20 2.44
C THR A 195 -11.55 43.57 3.21
N LEU A 196 -11.92 42.79 4.23
CA LEU A 196 -13.06 43.09 5.10
C LEU A 196 -12.91 44.44 5.81
N LEU A 197 -11.74 44.72 6.38
CA LEU A 197 -11.46 46.01 7.03
C LEU A 197 -11.54 47.18 6.05
N GLU A 198 -11.05 47.01 4.82
CA GLU A 198 -11.15 48.05 3.79
C GLU A 198 -12.60 48.27 3.36
N ILE A 199 -13.37 47.22 3.11
CA ILE A 199 -14.80 47.32 2.78
C ILE A 199 -15.55 48.04 3.91
N ASP A 200 -15.29 47.68 5.17
CA ASP A 200 -15.94 48.30 6.33
C ASP A 200 -15.58 49.79 6.49
N ARG A 201 -14.34 50.16 6.14
CA ARG A 201 -13.92 51.57 6.05
C ARG A 201 -14.67 52.31 4.94
N GLN A 202 -14.80 51.72 3.77
CA GLN A 202 -15.53 52.30 2.63
C GLN A 202 -17.01 52.49 2.95
N ILE A 203 -17.63 51.52 3.64
CA ILE A 203 -19.02 51.63 4.12
C ILE A 203 -19.16 52.83 5.05
N ARG A 204 -18.29 52.95 6.07
CA ARG A 204 -18.33 54.07 7.02
C ARG A 204 -18.17 55.44 6.35
N LEU A 205 -17.26 55.57 5.39
CA LEU A 205 -17.07 56.80 4.62
C LEU A 205 -18.33 57.17 3.85
N LYS A 206 -18.89 56.24 3.07
CA LYS A 206 -20.11 56.48 2.28
C LYS A 206 -21.33 56.79 3.16
N SER A 207 -21.49 56.12 4.29
CA SER A 207 -22.55 56.43 5.25
C SER A 207 -22.42 57.85 5.83
N SER A 208 -21.19 58.32 6.08
CA SER A 208 -20.96 59.69 6.53
C SER A 208 -21.31 60.74 5.46
N GLU A 209 -20.97 60.48 4.19
CA GLU A 209 -21.32 61.36 3.07
C GLU A 209 -22.84 61.47 2.87
N LEU A 210 -23.55 60.33 2.99
CA LEU A 210 -25.02 60.29 2.95
C LEU A 210 -25.64 61.11 4.09
N SER A 211 -25.11 61.02 5.31
CA SER A 211 -25.60 61.81 6.44
C SER A 211 -25.41 63.32 6.24
N HIS A 212 -24.31 63.74 5.61
CA HIS A 212 -24.08 65.13 5.23
C HIS A 212 -25.02 65.61 4.12
N TYR A 213 -25.36 64.74 3.18
CA TYR A 213 -26.35 65.02 2.13
C TYR A 213 -27.76 65.19 2.71
N ASP A 214 -28.18 64.27 3.59
CA ASP A 214 -29.50 64.33 4.24
C ASP A 214 -29.65 65.58 5.11
N ALA A 215 -28.61 65.95 5.87
CA ALA A 215 -28.60 67.18 6.67
C ALA A 215 -28.78 68.45 5.81
N ARG A 216 -28.10 68.54 4.66
CA ARG A 216 -28.26 69.65 3.71
C ARG A 216 -29.61 69.66 3.00
N LYS A 217 -30.26 68.49 2.87
CA LYS A 217 -31.59 68.38 2.27
C LYS A 217 -32.69 68.85 3.23
N THR A 218 -32.51 68.67 4.55
CA THR A 218 -33.41 69.21 5.58
C THR A 218 -33.29 70.72 5.81
N GLU A 219 -32.22 71.36 5.34
CA GLU A 219 -32.03 72.82 5.40
C GLU A 219 -32.67 73.58 4.22
N ARG A 220 -33.32 72.87 3.28
CA ARG A 220 -34.11 73.44 2.17
C ARG A 220 -35.60 73.21 2.39
#